data_AF-A0A2D2B271-F1
#
_entry.id   AF-A0A2D2B271-F1
#
_cell.length_a   1.000
_cell.length_b   1.000
_cell.length_c   1.000
_cell.angle_alpha   90.00
_cell.angle_beta   90.00
_cell.angle_gamma   90.00
#
_symmetry.space_group_name_H-M   'P 1'
#
loop_
_entity.id
_entity.type
_entity.pdbx_description
1 polymer ?
#
loop_
_entity_poly.entity_id
_entity_poly.type
_entity_poly.pdbx_seq_one_letter_code
_entity_poly.pdbx_strand_id
1 'polypeptide(L)'
;MSQPDRRLTLIRDGVAARVLEGVVAADRYLDPTARQCAVTAAAIRKTPAPDAEQEDQLLFGEVFDMLLEEGGFSFGQARRDGYVGWVETAALHSPIEAATHRVHALRTYGFSRPDIKSRPIGLYTMNALVTVEAREGRFVKAVGSGWFIEAHLAPVGLALATDPATVAEKFLGAVYQWGGRESLGLDCSGLIQQALTACGRACPRDTDMQQAGLGTPIQDDHPRRGDLVFWKGHVAMMLDETRMIHANAHHMAVAIEPLADAIVRIRNNGGGEPTAYRRP
;
A
#
# COMPACT_ATOMS: atom_id res chain seq x y z
N MET A 1 -10.68 -28.47 6.69
CA MET A 1 -9.78 -27.32 6.90
C MET A 1 -10.23 -26.24 5.93
N SER A 2 -10.37 -24.99 6.37
CA SER A 2 -10.69 -23.88 5.45
C SER A 2 -9.59 -23.78 4.39
N GLN A 3 -9.96 -23.46 3.15
CA GLN A 3 -8.98 -23.18 2.11
C GLN A 3 -8.10 -22.00 2.56
N PRO A 4 -6.76 -22.09 2.43
CA PRO A 4 -5.88 -20.99 2.80
C PRO A 4 -6.18 -19.73 1.98
N ASP A 5 -6.11 -18.55 2.59
CA ASP A 5 -6.36 -17.29 1.89
C ASP A 5 -5.29 -17.08 0.82
N ARG A 6 -5.71 -17.08 -0.45
CA ARG A 6 -4.82 -16.92 -1.61
C ARG A 6 -4.01 -15.63 -1.58
N ARG A 7 -4.49 -14.61 -0.87
CA ARG A 7 -3.86 -13.29 -0.79
C ARG A 7 -2.69 -13.28 0.18
N LEU A 8 -2.60 -14.27 1.08
CA LEU A 8 -1.56 -14.34 2.12
C LEU A 8 -0.76 -15.65 2.07
N THR A 9 -1.21 -16.61 1.26
CA THR A 9 -0.57 -17.93 1.14
C THR A 9 0.08 -18.04 -0.23
N LEU A 10 1.42 -18.04 -0.26
CA LEU A 10 2.20 -18.09 -1.49
C LEU A 10 2.20 -19.50 -2.10
N ILE A 11 1.07 -19.87 -2.70
CA ILE A 11 0.82 -21.14 -3.38
C ILE A 11 -0.02 -20.92 -4.64
N ARG A 12 0.33 -21.61 -5.72
CA ARG A 12 -0.44 -21.63 -6.96
C ARG A 12 -0.14 -22.88 -7.78
N ASP A 13 -1.19 -23.47 -8.35
CA ASP A 13 -1.10 -24.55 -9.34
C ASP A 13 -0.12 -25.68 -8.94
N GLY A 14 -0.22 -26.12 -7.67
CA GLY A 14 0.62 -27.18 -7.11
C GLY A 14 2.03 -26.75 -6.67
N VAL A 15 2.39 -25.48 -6.83
CA VAL A 15 3.70 -24.93 -6.42
C VAL A 15 3.53 -23.99 -5.23
N ALA A 16 4.22 -24.27 -4.13
CA ALA A 16 4.22 -23.45 -2.93
C ALA A 16 5.63 -22.94 -2.58
N ALA A 17 5.70 -21.86 -1.81
CA ALA A 17 6.95 -21.44 -1.18
C ALA A 17 7.45 -22.50 -0.19
N ARG A 18 8.77 -22.69 -0.11
CA ARG A 18 9.45 -23.64 0.79
C ARG A 18 8.98 -23.56 2.24
N VAL A 19 8.74 -22.35 2.73
CA VAL A 19 8.27 -22.11 4.11
C VAL A 19 6.91 -22.75 4.42
N LEU A 20 6.14 -23.14 3.41
CA LEU A 20 4.83 -23.79 3.55
C LEU A 20 4.92 -25.33 3.56
N GLU A 21 6.12 -25.90 3.44
CA GLU A 21 6.34 -27.36 3.48
C GLU A 21 5.90 -27.91 4.85
N GLY A 22 4.98 -28.88 4.83
CA GLY A 22 4.33 -29.41 6.03
C GLY A 22 3.16 -28.58 6.58
N VAL A 23 2.90 -27.39 6.05
CA VAL A 23 1.77 -26.52 6.43
C VAL A 23 0.64 -26.59 5.40
N VAL A 24 0.98 -26.51 4.11
CA VAL A 24 0.04 -26.55 2.99
C VAL A 24 0.48 -27.62 2.01
N ALA A 25 -0.43 -28.50 1.58
CA ALA A 25 -0.13 -29.51 0.57
C ALA A 25 0.12 -28.88 -0.81
N ALA A 26 1.24 -29.24 -1.44
CA ALA A 26 1.63 -28.83 -2.78
C ALA A 26 2.44 -29.95 -3.45
N ASP A 27 2.46 -29.97 -4.78
CA ASP A 27 3.24 -30.93 -5.56
C ASP A 27 4.75 -30.62 -5.47
N ARG A 28 5.09 -29.34 -5.37
CA ARG A 28 6.47 -28.84 -5.31
C ARG A 28 6.60 -27.65 -4.38
N TYR A 29 7.74 -27.57 -3.72
CA TYR A 29 8.13 -26.45 -2.89
C TYR A 29 9.38 -25.78 -3.47
N LEU A 30 9.35 -24.46 -3.65
CA LEU A 30 10.44 -23.66 -4.21
C LEU A 30 10.87 -22.57 -3.24
N ASP A 31 12.15 -22.23 -3.27
CA ASP A 31 12.70 -21.10 -2.51
C ASP A 31 12.44 -19.79 -3.27
N PRO A 32 11.63 -18.86 -2.73
CA PRO A 32 11.37 -17.60 -3.42
C PRO A 32 12.64 -16.77 -3.61
N THR A 33 12.71 -16.05 -4.72
CA THR A 33 13.83 -15.18 -5.06
C THR A 33 13.43 -13.72 -4.85
N ALA A 34 14.26 -12.98 -4.12
CA ALA A 34 14.01 -11.58 -3.83
C ALA A 34 14.18 -10.72 -5.09
N ARG A 35 13.14 -9.96 -5.43
CA ARG A 35 13.16 -8.91 -6.45
C ARG A 35 12.73 -7.58 -5.86
N GLN A 36 13.14 -6.47 -6.46
CA GLN A 36 12.79 -5.14 -5.99
C GLN A 36 12.04 -4.35 -7.08
N CYS A 37 11.03 -3.57 -6.68
CA CYS A 37 10.26 -2.74 -7.61
C CYS A 37 11.13 -1.60 -8.17
N ALA A 38 11.33 -1.60 -9.49
CA ALA A 38 12.16 -0.65 -10.24
C ALA A 38 11.38 0.58 -10.73
N VAL A 39 10.05 0.48 -10.81
CA VAL A 39 9.15 1.53 -11.28
C VAL A 39 8.52 2.27 -10.10
N THR A 40 7.91 3.43 -10.34
CA THR A 40 7.33 4.27 -9.27
C THR A 40 6.22 3.56 -8.51
N ALA A 41 5.36 2.85 -9.24
CA ALA A 41 4.35 1.93 -8.73
C ALA A 41 4.11 0.83 -9.77
N ALA A 42 4.02 -0.43 -9.32
CA ALA A 42 3.69 -1.60 -10.15
C ALA A 42 2.41 -2.25 -9.63
N ALA A 43 1.49 -2.62 -10.52
CA ALA A 43 0.28 -3.33 -10.13
C ALA A 43 0.62 -4.75 -9.62
N ILE A 44 0.00 -5.15 -8.51
CA ILE A 44 -0.18 -6.56 -8.14
C ILE A 44 -1.57 -6.97 -8.63
N ARG A 45 -1.60 -7.95 -9.53
CA ARG A 45 -2.78 -8.40 -10.25
C ARG A 45 -3.22 -9.77 -9.80
N LYS A 46 -4.49 -10.05 -10.04
CA LYS A 46 -5.14 -11.33 -9.74
C LYS A 46 -4.66 -12.49 -10.63
N THR A 47 -4.38 -12.20 -11.90
CA THR A 47 -3.94 -13.16 -12.93
C THR A 47 -2.79 -12.57 -13.76
N PRO A 48 -1.98 -13.40 -14.46
CA PRO A 48 -0.83 -12.94 -15.25
C PRO A 48 -1.27 -12.37 -16.62
N ALA A 49 -2.11 -11.33 -16.60
CA ALA A 49 -2.56 -10.66 -17.81
C ALA A 49 -2.49 -9.12 -17.64
N PRO A 50 -2.14 -8.37 -18.69
CA PRO A 50 -2.01 -6.91 -18.61
C PRO A 50 -3.32 -6.18 -18.21
N ASP A 51 -4.46 -6.75 -18.58
CA ASP A 51 -5.81 -6.24 -18.30
C ASP A 51 -6.46 -6.88 -17.07
N ALA A 52 -5.74 -7.78 -16.37
CA ALA A 52 -6.24 -8.39 -15.15
C ALA A 52 -6.51 -7.35 -14.05
N GLU A 53 -7.53 -7.63 -13.24
CA GLU A 53 -7.89 -6.87 -12.05
C GLU A 53 -6.65 -6.61 -11.18
N GLN A 54 -6.39 -5.33 -10.90
CA GLN A 54 -5.42 -4.91 -9.90
C GLN A 54 -6.04 -5.06 -8.52
N GLU A 55 -5.33 -5.72 -7.61
CA GLU A 55 -5.77 -5.94 -6.22
C GLU A 55 -4.88 -5.13 -5.25
N ASP A 56 -3.63 -4.86 -5.65
CA ASP A 56 -2.68 -4.09 -4.86
C ASP A 56 -1.64 -3.39 -5.77
N GLN A 57 -0.71 -2.63 -5.20
CA GLN A 57 0.49 -2.11 -5.85
C GLN A 57 1.74 -2.44 -5.05
N LEU A 58 2.88 -2.57 -5.73
CA LEU A 58 4.21 -2.38 -5.16
C LEU A 58 4.67 -0.95 -5.43
N LEU A 59 5.18 -0.26 -4.41
CA LEU A 59 5.84 1.04 -4.59
C LEU A 59 7.33 0.84 -4.89
N PHE A 60 7.95 1.85 -5.51
CA PHE A 60 9.39 1.85 -5.78
C PHE A 60 10.22 1.42 -4.55
N GLY A 61 11.19 0.54 -4.78
CA GLY A 61 12.08 0.02 -3.74
C GLY A 61 11.47 -1.03 -2.81
N GLU A 62 10.16 -1.29 -2.86
CA GLU A 62 9.54 -2.42 -2.14
C GLU A 62 10.04 -3.75 -2.70
N VAL A 63 10.18 -4.74 -1.83
CA VAL A 63 10.69 -6.08 -2.18
C VAL A 63 9.55 -7.06 -2.37
N PHE A 64 9.67 -7.87 -3.41
CA PHE A 64 8.73 -8.90 -3.83
C PHE A 64 9.47 -10.24 -3.92
N ASP A 65 9.04 -11.21 -3.12
CA ASP A 65 9.58 -12.56 -3.14
C ASP A 65 8.89 -13.37 -4.24
N MET A 66 9.56 -13.45 -5.39
CA MET A 66 9.08 -14.14 -6.58
C MET A 66 9.22 -15.65 -6.43
N LEU A 67 8.12 -16.38 -6.61
CA LEU A 67 8.08 -17.85 -6.60
C LEU A 67 8.27 -18.44 -8.00
N LEU A 68 7.57 -17.89 -8.99
CA LEU A 68 7.59 -18.36 -10.37
C LEU A 68 7.28 -17.23 -11.36
N GLU A 69 7.53 -17.48 -12.64
CA GLU A 69 7.25 -16.56 -13.73
C GLU A 69 6.40 -17.26 -14.80
N GLU A 70 5.41 -16.54 -15.33
CA GLU A 70 4.53 -17.00 -16.41
C GLU A 70 4.15 -15.81 -17.29
N GLY A 71 4.34 -15.92 -18.60
CA GLY A 71 3.83 -14.93 -19.56
C GLY A 71 4.38 -13.52 -19.37
N GLY A 72 5.59 -13.37 -18.83
CA GLY A 72 6.17 -12.05 -18.50
C GLY A 72 5.71 -11.48 -17.15
N PHE A 73 4.94 -12.24 -16.36
CA PHE A 73 4.54 -11.87 -15.01
C PHE A 73 5.21 -12.77 -13.97
N SER A 74 5.63 -12.17 -12.86
CA SER A 74 6.18 -12.82 -11.68
C SER A 74 5.06 -13.05 -10.66
N PHE A 75 4.80 -14.30 -10.30
CA PHE A 75 3.94 -14.64 -9.15
C PHE A 75 4.79 -14.67 -7.88
N GLY A 76 4.34 -14.00 -6.83
CA GLY A 76 5.12 -13.84 -5.63
C GLY A 76 4.38 -13.15 -4.50
N GLN A 77 5.13 -12.75 -3.49
CA GLN A 77 4.60 -12.14 -2.27
C GLN A 77 5.32 -10.83 -1.94
N ALA A 78 4.56 -9.77 -1.69
CA ALA A 78 5.08 -8.49 -1.22
C ALA A 78 5.58 -8.62 0.23
N ARG A 79 6.84 -8.27 0.49
CA ARG A 79 7.43 -8.37 1.84
C ARG A 79 6.81 -7.42 2.86
N ARG A 80 6.19 -6.34 2.39
CA ARG A 80 5.60 -5.29 3.24
C ARG A 80 4.52 -5.83 4.16
N ASP A 81 3.59 -6.60 3.62
CA ASP A 81 2.36 -7.03 4.29
C ASP A 81 1.97 -8.48 3.96
N GLY A 82 2.79 -9.19 3.18
CA GLY A 82 2.54 -10.57 2.79
C GLY A 82 1.53 -10.72 1.64
N TYR A 83 1.18 -9.66 0.92
CA TYR A 83 0.20 -9.76 -0.16
C TYR A 83 0.73 -10.55 -1.36
N VAL A 84 -0.04 -11.52 -1.82
CA VAL A 84 0.31 -12.45 -2.91
C VAL A 84 -0.42 -12.07 -4.19
N GLY A 85 0.29 -12.09 -5.31
CA GLY A 85 -0.31 -11.87 -6.64
C GLY A 85 0.72 -11.85 -7.75
N TRP A 86 0.35 -11.24 -8.88
CA TRP A 86 1.15 -11.17 -10.09
C TRP A 86 1.65 -9.76 -10.39
N VAL A 87 2.94 -9.63 -10.67
CA VAL A 87 3.57 -8.35 -11.03
C VAL A 87 4.25 -8.50 -12.38
N GLU A 88 4.22 -7.48 -13.24
CA GLU A 88 5.00 -7.49 -14.47
C GLU A 88 6.49 -7.67 -14.17
N THR A 89 7.13 -8.68 -14.74
CA THR A 89 8.53 -9.02 -14.44
C THR A 89 9.46 -7.87 -14.80
N ALA A 90 9.14 -7.12 -15.87
CA ALA A 90 9.89 -5.94 -16.27
C ALA A 90 9.85 -4.77 -15.27
N ALA A 91 8.88 -4.78 -14.34
CA ALA A 91 8.81 -3.80 -13.25
C ALA A 91 9.74 -4.14 -12.08
N LEU A 92 10.38 -5.31 -12.11
CA LEU A 92 11.18 -5.85 -11.03
C LEU A 92 12.67 -5.93 -11.44
N HIS A 93 13.57 -5.72 -10.48
CA HIS A 93 15.01 -5.87 -10.70
C HIS A 93 15.69 -6.69 -9.59
N SER A 94 16.93 -7.07 -9.88
CA SER A 94 17.89 -7.65 -8.92
C SER A 94 19.31 -7.27 -9.34
N PRO A 95 20.29 -7.18 -8.42
CA PRO A 95 20.19 -7.42 -6.98
C PRO A 95 19.30 -6.38 -6.27
N ILE A 96 18.88 -6.70 -5.04
CA ILE A 96 18.12 -5.77 -4.20
C ILE A 96 19.06 -4.75 -3.56
N GLU A 97 18.60 -3.52 -3.44
CA GLU A 97 19.28 -2.44 -2.74
C GLU A 97 18.65 -2.23 -1.36
N ALA A 98 19.45 -2.23 -0.30
CA ALA A 98 18.96 -2.02 1.05
C ALA A 98 18.50 -0.57 1.23
N ALA A 99 17.19 -0.38 1.38
CA ALA A 99 16.61 0.95 1.54
C ALA A 99 17.17 1.66 2.77
N THR A 100 17.68 2.87 2.58
CA THR A 100 18.18 3.72 3.67
C THR A 100 17.18 4.80 4.04
N HIS A 101 16.34 5.21 3.09
CA HIS A 101 15.35 6.26 3.29
C HIS A 101 13.99 5.85 2.69
N ARG A 102 12.96 6.59 3.08
CA ARG A 102 11.64 6.57 2.48
C ARG A 102 11.21 7.97 2.09
N VAL A 103 10.33 8.08 1.11
CA VAL A 103 9.65 9.34 0.80
C VAL A 103 8.64 9.65 1.91
N HIS A 104 8.80 10.78 2.60
CA HIS A 104 7.84 11.26 3.60
C HIS A 104 6.91 12.37 3.06
N ALA A 105 7.34 13.11 2.03
CA ALA A 105 6.43 13.99 1.30
C ALA A 105 5.29 13.17 0.67
N LEU A 106 4.11 13.78 0.43
CA LEU A 106 3.00 13.11 -0.24
C LEU A 106 3.42 12.56 -1.61
N ARG A 107 4.20 13.38 -2.34
CA ARG A 107 4.84 13.04 -3.61
C ARG A 107 6.07 13.91 -3.87
N THR A 108 7.02 13.39 -4.63
CA THR A 108 8.25 14.07 -5.03
C THR A 108 8.72 13.61 -6.40
N TYR A 109 9.45 14.45 -7.11
CA TYR A 109 10.15 14.03 -8.33
C TYR A 109 11.55 13.51 -7.99
N GLY A 110 12.00 12.53 -8.76
CA GLY A 110 13.43 12.24 -8.93
C GLY A 110 13.91 12.92 -10.21
N PHE A 111 14.95 13.74 -10.11
CA PHE A 111 15.49 14.55 -11.20
C PHE A 111 16.73 13.91 -11.85
N SER A 112 16.99 14.22 -13.11
CA SER A 112 18.18 13.69 -13.83
C SER A 112 19.51 14.28 -13.35
N ARG A 113 19.48 15.45 -12.72
CA ARG A 113 20.63 16.13 -12.12
C ARG A 113 20.19 16.75 -10.77
N PRO A 114 21.11 17.17 -9.89
CA PRO A 114 20.79 17.91 -8.66
C PRO A 114 20.35 19.35 -8.97
N ASP A 115 19.33 19.48 -9.81
CA ASP A 115 18.76 20.73 -10.30
C ASP A 115 17.26 20.53 -10.53
N ILE A 116 16.44 21.39 -9.92
CA ILE A 116 14.97 21.37 -10.05
C ILE A 116 14.50 21.69 -11.46
N LYS A 117 15.35 22.30 -12.30
CA LYS A 117 15.06 22.59 -13.71
C LYS A 117 15.46 21.44 -14.64
N SER A 118 16.14 20.41 -14.12
CA SER A 118 16.52 19.26 -14.92
C SER A 118 15.31 18.34 -15.16
N ARG A 119 15.44 17.43 -16.14
CA ARG A 119 14.36 16.50 -16.52
C ARG A 119 13.93 15.65 -15.31
N PRO A 120 12.64 15.58 -14.98
CA PRO A 120 12.10 14.57 -14.07
C PRO A 120 12.21 13.17 -14.68
N ILE A 121 12.70 12.22 -13.90
CA ILE A 121 12.82 10.79 -14.25
C ILE A 121 11.57 10.02 -13.80
N GLY A 122 10.99 10.40 -12.67
CA GLY A 122 9.79 9.75 -12.14
C GLY A 122 9.14 10.57 -11.04
N LEU A 123 7.88 10.26 -10.75
CA LEU A 123 7.10 10.79 -9.64
C LEU A 123 6.95 9.70 -8.59
N TYR A 124 7.51 9.93 -7.42
CA TYR A 124 7.55 8.97 -6.32
C TYR A 124 6.59 9.44 -5.23
N THR A 125 5.85 8.49 -4.66
CA THR A 125 4.84 8.78 -3.65
C THR A 125 5.37 8.51 -2.23
N MET A 126 4.68 9.03 -1.23
CA MET A 126 4.89 8.69 0.17
C MET A 126 5.07 7.18 0.38
N ASN A 127 5.95 6.81 1.30
CA ASN A 127 6.32 5.44 1.64
C ASN A 127 7.07 4.64 0.57
N ALA A 128 7.31 5.19 -0.64
CA ALA A 128 8.32 4.64 -1.54
C ALA A 128 9.69 4.59 -0.85
N LEU A 129 10.46 3.53 -1.11
CA LEU A 129 11.73 3.25 -0.47
C LEU A 129 12.89 3.58 -1.41
N VAL A 130 13.95 4.20 -0.89
CA VAL A 130 15.11 4.59 -1.69
C VAL A 130 16.42 4.25 -0.99
N THR A 131 17.43 3.92 -1.79
CA THR A 131 18.80 3.69 -1.33
C THR A 131 19.66 4.87 -1.75
N VAL A 132 20.05 5.69 -0.77
CA VAL A 132 20.89 6.88 -1.00
C VAL A 132 22.32 6.49 -1.37
N GLU A 133 22.81 7.02 -2.49
CA GLU A 133 24.18 6.80 -2.97
C GLU A 133 25.07 8.06 -2.88
N ALA A 134 24.50 9.26 -3.01
CA ALA A 134 25.25 10.50 -3.01
C ALA A 134 24.38 11.68 -2.55
N ARG A 135 25.06 12.77 -2.14
CA ARG A 135 24.44 14.04 -1.76
C ARG A 135 25.14 15.20 -2.45
N GLU A 136 24.35 16.18 -2.90
CA GLU A 136 24.86 17.42 -3.47
C GLU A 136 23.92 18.58 -3.09
N GLY A 137 24.39 19.47 -2.22
CA GLY A 137 23.58 20.56 -1.68
C GLY A 137 22.31 20.03 -1.02
N ARG A 138 21.14 20.45 -1.52
CA ARG A 138 19.82 20.02 -1.04
C ARG A 138 19.28 18.76 -1.70
N PHE A 139 20.08 18.10 -2.54
CA PHE A 139 19.67 16.93 -3.30
C PHE A 139 20.36 15.66 -2.82
N VAL A 140 19.61 14.56 -2.95
CA VAL A 140 20.05 13.21 -2.64
C VAL A 140 19.86 12.35 -3.88
N LYS A 141 20.93 11.72 -4.38
CA LYS A 141 20.82 10.73 -5.46
C LYS A 141 20.49 9.38 -4.85
N ALA A 142 19.54 8.67 -5.44
CA ALA A 142 19.23 7.31 -5.08
C ALA A 142 19.45 6.33 -6.23
N VAL A 143 19.85 5.11 -5.88
CA VAL A 143 20.13 4.02 -6.83
C VAL A 143 18.89 3.74 -7.68
N GLY A 144 19.10 3.46 -8.98
CA GLY A 144 18.03 3.08 -9.91
C GLY A 144 16.96 4.15 -10.17
N SER A 145 17.18 5.38 -9.67
CA SER A 145 16.20 6.47 -9.74
C SER A 145 16.89 7.79 -10.10
N GLY A 146 16.57 8.88 -9.40
CA GLY A 146 17.08 10.22 -9.69
C GLY A 146 17.56 10.94 -8.44
N TRP A 147 17.75 12.25 -8.61
CA TRP A 147 18.04 13.19 -7.54
C TRP A 147 16.75 13.68 -6.90
N PHE A 148 16.57 13.43 -5.62
CA PHE A 148 15.43 13.86 -4.83
C PHE A 148 15.78 15.13 -4.06
N ILE A 149 14.78 15.93 -3.70
CA ILE A 149 14.96 16.95 -2.67
C ILE A 149 15.10 16.24 -1.32
N GLU A 150 16.19 16.47 -0.59
CA GLU A 150 16.50 15.77 0.66
C GLU A 150 15.39 15.94 1.70
N ALA A 151 14.80 17.14 1.79
CA ALA A 151 13.70 17.42 2.71
C ALA A 151 12.42 16.61 2.45
N HIS A 152 12.30 15.92 1.31
CA HIS A 152 11.17 15.03 1.01
C HIS A 152 11.41 13.59 1.50
N LEU A 153 12.63 13.27 1.92
CA LEU A 153 13.04 11.95 2.38
C LEU A 153 13.20 11.91 3.90
N ALA A 154 13.08 10.72 4.46
CA ALA A 154 13.36 10.43 5.85
C ALA A 154 14.08 9.09 5.97
N PRO A 155 15.01 8.88 6.91
CA PRO A 155 15.59 7.57 7.16
C PRO A 155 14.49 6.51 7.40
N VAL A 156 14.71 5.30 6.89
CA VAL A 156 13.84 4.17 7.27
C VAL A 156 13.91 3.93 8.78
N GLY A 157 12.81 3.47 9.38
CA GLY A 157 12.71 3.26 10.83
C GLY A 157 12.43 4.51 11.67
N LEU A 158 12.59 5.72 11.13
CA LEU A 158 12.24 6.95 11.85
C LEU A 158 10.75 7.29 11.65
N ALA A 159 9.89 7.11 12.65
CA ALA A 159 8.49 7.56 12.57
C ALA A 159 8.39 9.09 12.68
N LEU A 160 8.19 9.78 11.55
CA LEU A 160 8.05 11.24 11.51
C LEU A 160 6.62 11.72 11.79
N ALA A 161 5.63 10.87 11.54
CA ALA A 161 4.23 11.13 11.87
C ALA A 161 3.81 10.20 13.00
N THR A 162 3.01 10.73 13.92
CA THR A 162 2.41 9.96 15.02
C THR A 162 0.90 9.84 14.89
N ASP A 163 0.27 10.70 14.07
CA ASP A 163 -1.16 10.73 13.83
C ASP A 163 -1.51 10.31 12.39
N PRO A 164 -2.02 9.08 12.19
CA PRO A 164 -2.47 8.60 10.88
C PRO A 164 -3.55 9.47 10.25
N ALA A 165 -4.44 10.10 11.03
CA ALA A 165 -5.50 10.95 10.48
C ALA A 165 -4.90 12.19 9.80
N THR A 166 -3.89 12.82 10.41
CA THR A 166 -3.12 13.91 9.79
C THR A 166 -2.43 13.46 8.50
N VAL A 167 -1.95 12.21 8.43
CA VAL A 167 -1.37 11.69 7.20
C VAL A 167 -2.43 11.47 6.13
N ALA A 168 -3.57 10.87 6.47
CA ALA A 168 -4.68 10.64 5.56
C ALA A 168 -5.22 11.97 4.98
N GLU A 169 -5.32 13.03 5.78
CA GLU A 169 -5.71 14.37 5.35
C GLU A 169 -4.81 14.93 4.23
N LYS A 170 -3.52 14.54 4.15
CA LYS A 170 -2.63 14.92 3.05
C LYS A 170 -3.10 14.39 1.70
N PHE A 171 -3.88 13.32 1.67
CA PHE A 171 -4.41 12.71 0.44
C PHE A 171 -5.75 13.29 0.01
N LEU A 172 -6.32 14.27 0.72
CA LEU A 172 -7.60 14.88 0.35
C LEU A 172 -7.63 15.30 -1.12
N GLY A 173 -8.62 14.82 -1.87
CA GLY A 173 -8.78 15.05 -3.30
C GLY A 173 -7.96 14.13 -4.23
N ALA A 174 -7.13 13.21 -3.71
CA ALA A 174 -6.53 12.15 -4.53
C ALA A 174 -7.63 11.29 -5.17
N VAL A 175 -7.43 10.82 -6.39
CA VAL A 175 -8.47 10.11 -7.14
C VAL A 175 -8.69 8.73 -6.53
N TYR A 176 -9.93 8.24 -6.54
CA TYR A 176 -10.20 6.86 -6.17
C TYR A 176 -9.72 5.92 -7.29
N GLN A 177 -8.84 4.98 -6.95
CA GLN A 177 -8.36 3.94 -7.86
C GLN A 177 -8.43 2.59 -7.16
N TRP A 178 -9.23 1.67 -7.68
CA TRP A 178 -9.29 0.29 -7.18
C TRP A 178 -7.91 -0.37 -7.22
N GLY A 179 -7.53 -1.03 -6.11
CA GLY A 179 -6.22 -1.65 -5.98
C GLY A 179 -5.07 -0.66 -5.79
N GLY A 180 -5.33 0.65 -5.75
CA GLY A 180 -4.31 1.69 -5.71
C GLY A 180 -3.81 2.01 -4.30
N ARG A 181 -2.56 2.47 -4.22
CA ARG A 181 -1.83 2.83 -2.99
C ARG A 181 -1.01 4.11 -3.13
N GLU A 182 -0.90 4.69 -4.32
CA GLU A 182 -0.07 5.86 -4.56
C GLU A 182 -0.84 7.18 -4.41
N SER A 183 -0.12 8.29 -4.21
CA SER A 183 -0.75 9.59 -3.98
C SER A 183 -1.53 10.17 -5.16
N LEU A 184 -1.40 9.60 -6.35
CA LEU A 184 -2.22 9.98 -7.51
C LEU A 184 -3.58 9.28 -7.48
N GLY A 185 -3.60 8.03 -7.02
CA GLY A 185 -4.76 7.15 -7.05
C GLY A 185 -4.64 6.07 -5.97
N LEU A 186 -5.65 5.99 -5.11
CA LEU A 186 -5.72 4.93 -4.10
C LEU A 186 -7.16 4.54 -3.75
N ASP A 187 -7.34 3.35 -3.19
CA ASP A 187 -8.61 2.88 -2.68
C ASP A 187 -8.76 3.07 -1.16
N CYS A 188 -9.90 2.65 -0.62
CA CYS A 188 -10.26 2.89 0.77
C CYS A 188 -9.23 2.31 1.74
N SER A 189 -8.85 1.05 1.59
CA SER A 189 -7.90 0.38 2.47
C SER A 189 -6.45 0.78 2.16
N GLY A 190 -6.14 1.17 0.92
CA GLY A 190 -4.88 1.79 0.52
C GLY A 190 -4.63 3.10 1.26
N LEU A 191 -5.64 3.95 1.45
CA LEU A 191 -5.53 5.18 2.25
C LEU A 191 -5.09 4.88 3.68
N ILE A 192 -5.78 3.93 4.32
CA ILE A 192 -5.49 3.52 5.71
C ILE A 192 -4.08 2.93 5.81
N GLN A 193 -3.70 2.10 4.84
CA GLN A 193 -2.38 1.49 4.80
C GLN A 193 -1.27 2.54 4.66
N GLN A 194 -1.42 3.51 3.76
CA GLN A 194 -0.43 4.59 3.60
C GLN A 194 -0.31 5.45 4.85
N ALA A 195 -1.44 5.80 5.46
CA ALA A 195 -1.49 6.60 6.69
C ALA A 195 -0.80 5.91 7.87
N LEU A 196 -1.10 4.63 8.11
CA LEU A 196 -0.49 3.85 9.19
C LEU A 196 1.00 3.58 8.93
N THR A 197 1.36 3.24 7.69
CA THR A 197 2.76 2.96 7.31
C THR A 197 3.65 4.19 7.51
N ALA A 198 3.16 5.39 7.18
CA ALA A 198 3.91 6.63 7.39
C ALA A 198 4.22 6.89 8.88
N CYS A 199 3.35 6.41 9.76
CA CYS A 199 3.47 6.44 11.22
C CYS A 199 4.24 5.23 11.80
N GLY A 200 4.85 4.39 10.96
CA GLY A 200 5.61 3.20 11.40
C GLY A 200 4.75 2.04 11.87
N ARG A 201 3.48 1.98 11.46
CA ARG A 201 2.52 0.97 11.89
C ARG A 201 2.18 0.05 10.71
N ALA A 202 2.38 -1.25 10.90
CA ALA A 202 2.01 -2.24 9.90
C ALA A 202 0.48 -2.24 9.68
N CYS A 203 0.06 -2.45 8.44
CA CYS A 203 -1.35 -2.45 8.08
C CYS A 203 -1.60 -3.46 6.94
N PRO A 204 -2.51 -4.42 7.12
CA PRO A 204 -2.93 -5.31 6.05
C PRO A 204 -3.52 -4.55 4.86
N ARG A 205 -3.49 -5.15 3.66
CA ARG A 205 -3.91 -4.48 2.44
C ARG A 205 -5.42 -4.29 2.30
N ASP A 206 -6.18 -5.33 2.59
CA ASP A 206 -7.62 -5.36 2.30
C ASP A 206 -8.46 -5.01 3.51
N THR A 207 -9.61 -4.38 3.25
CA THR A 207 -10.57 -3.94 4.27
C THR A 207 -10.96 -5.04 5.25
N ASP A 208 -11.21 -6.26 4.78
CA ASP A 208 -11.59 -7.39 5.63
C ASP A 208 -10.43 -7.84 6.53
N MET A 209 -9.20 -7.87 6.00
CA MET A 209 -7.99 -8.13 6.77
C MET A 209 -7.71 -7.03 7.79
N GLN A 210 -7.93 -5.76 7.43
CA GLN A 210 -7.80 -4.62 8.33
C GLN A 210 -8.82 -4.71 9.46
N GLN A 211 -10.08 -5.02 9.16
CA GLN A 211 -11.13 -5.18 10.17
C GLN A 211 -10.80 -6.33 11.15
N ALA A 212 -10.17 -7.40 10.67
CA ALA A 212 -9.80 -8.55 11.47
C ALA A 212 -8.52 -8.32 12.30
N GLY A 213 -7.53 -7.63 11.72
CA GLY A 213 -6.17 -7.55 12.26
C GLY A 213 -5.79 -6.23 12.93
N LEU A 214 -6.53 -5.13 12.72
CA LEU A 214 -6.19 -3.83 13.29
C LEU A 214 -6.99 -3.50 14.54
N GLY A 215 -6.26 -3.04 15.56
CA GLY A 215 -6.81 -2.36 16.72
C GLY A 215 -7.75 -3.20 17.59
N THR A 216 -8.31 -2.56 18.60
CA THR A 216 -9.33 -3.16 19.47
C THR A 216 -10.73 -2.78 18.99
N PRO A 217 -11.73 -3.66 19.10
CA PRO A 217 -13.14 -3.29 18.89
C PRO A 217 -13.57 -2.12 19.78
N ILE A 218 -14.39 -1.24 19.23
CA ILE A 218 -15.08 -0.18 19.98
C ILE A 218 -16.54 -0.63 20.13
N GLN A 219 -17.02 -0.79 21.37
CA GLN A 219 -18.38 -1.28 21.65
C GLN A 219 -19.28 -0.19 22.23
N ASP A 220 -18.82 0.51 23.27
CA ASP A 220 -19.63 1.47 24.04
C ASP A 220 -19.06 2.89 24.06
N ASP A 221 -18.03 3.15 23.24
CA ASP A 221 -17.35 4.44 23.16
C ASP A 221 -17.63 5.13 21.82
N HIS A 222 -17.61 6.46 21.83
CA HIS A 222 -17.76 7.23 20.60
C HIS A 222 -16.47 7.14 19.77
N PRO A 223 -16.57 7.02 18.44
CA PRO A 223 -15.40 7.06 17.58
C PRO A 223 -14.66 8.39 17.76
N ARG A 224 -13.33 8.34 17.85
CA ARG A 224 -12.47 9.52 17.92
C ARG A 224 -11.47 9.55 16.79
N ARG A 225 -10.74 10.66 16.65
CA ARG A 225 -9.67 10.83 15.64
C ARG A 225 -8.74 9.62 15.59
N GLY A 226 -8.56 9.06 14.39
CA GLY A 226 -7.72 7.89 14.12
C GLY A 226 -8.42 6.55 14.26
N ASP A 227 -9.63 6.48 14.84
CA ASP A 227 -10.44 5.27 14.84
C ASP A 227 -10.90 4.94 13.41
N LEU A 228 -11.13 3.66 13.14
CA LEU A 228 -11.54 3.15 11.84
C LEU A 228 -13.00 2.68 11.88
N VAL A 229 -13.74 2.99 10.82
CA VAL A 229 -15.12 2.52 10.60
C VAL A 229 -15.13 1.63 9.37
N PHE A 230 -15.71 0.44 9.50
CA PHE A 230 -15.75 -0.56 8.46
C PHE A 230 -17.17 -0.82 7.98
N TRP A 231 -17.30 -1.15 6.70
CA TRP A 231 -18.46 -1.77 6.07
C TRP A 231 -17.98 -3.00 5.29
N LYS A 232 -18.93 -3.77 4.76
CA LYS A 232 -18.58 -4.84 3.81
C LYS A 232 -17.88 -4.26 2.58
N GLY A 233 -16.56 -4.43 2.50
CA GLY A 233 -15.73 -3.97 1.38
C GLY A 233 -15.32 -2.50 1.41
N HIS A 234 -15.58 -1.76 2.51
CA HIS A 234 -15.17 -0.36 2.64
C HIS A 234 -14.63 -0.01 4.03
N VAL A 235 -13.71 0.95 4.09
CA VAL A 235 -13.15 1.48 5.35
C VAL A 235 -12.98 2.99 5.28
N ALA A 236 -13.16 3.65 6.43
CA ALA A 236 -12.90 5.06 6.63
C ALA A 236 -12.11 5.29 7.93
N MET A 237 -11.44 6.42 8.03
CA MET A 237 -10.76 6.87 9.26
C MET A 237 -11.47 8.09 9.82
N MET A 238 -11.75 8.09 11.12
CA MET A 238 -12.33 9.23 11.82
C MET A 238 -11.32 10.37 11.95
N LEU A 239 -11.76 11.59 11.69
CA LEU A 239 -10.97 12.82 11.90
C LEU A 239 -11.31 13.49 13.24
N ASP A 240 -12.53 13.28 13.71
CA ASP A 240 -13.10 13.69 15.00
C ASP A 240 -14.33 12.82 15.30
N GLU A 241 -15.18 13.23 16.24
CA GLU A 241 -16.39 12.49 16.66
C GLU A 241 -17.46 12.34 15.57
N THR A 242 -17.45 13.20 14.56
CA THR A 242 -18.54 13.30 13.57
C THR A 242 -18.10 13.17 12.13
N ARG A 243 -16.84 13.49 11.81
CA ARG A 243 -16.31 13.51 10.45
C ARG A 243 -15.31 12.39 10.22
N MET A 244 -15.37 11.81 9.04
CA MET A 244 -14.43 10.80 8.58
C MET A 244 -13.79 11.19 7.26
N ILE A 245 -12.62 10.63 6.98
CA ILE A 245 -11.94 10.67 5.69
C ILE A 245 -11.88 9.26 5.09
N HIS A 246 -12.12 9.18 3.78
CA HIS A 246 -12.00 7.92 3.05
C HIS A 246 -11.73 8.14 1.56
N ALA A 247 -11.14 7.16 0.88
CA ALA A 247 -11.16 7.11 -0.58
C ALA A 247 -12.38 6.29 -1.01
N ASN A 248 -13.25 6.85 -1.84
CA ASN A 248 -14.54 6.20 -2.12
C ASN A 248 -14.97 6.37 -3.58
N ALA A 249 -15.72 5.38 -4.08
CA ALA A 249 -16.26 5.35 -5.44
C ALA A 249 -17.50 6.24 -5.65
N HIS A 250 -18.05 6.85 -4.59
CA HIS A 250 -19.17 7.79 -4.72
C HIS A 250 -18.68 9.16 -5.22
N HIS A 251 -17.64 9.69 -4.59
CA HIS A 251 -16.98 10.94 -4.97
C HIS A 251 -15.87 10.73 -6.01
N MET A 252 -15.48 9.47 -6.27
CA MET A 252 -14.30 9.11 -7.07
C MET A 252 -13.01 9.78 -6.58
N ALA A 253 -12.91 10.03 -5.27
CA ALA A 253 -11.81 10.73 -4.65
C ALA A 253 -11.69 10.40 -3.15
N VAL A 254 -10.57 10.81 -2.55
CA VAL A 254 -10.46 10.97 -1.10
C VAL A 254 -11.28 12.19 -0.68
N ALA A 255 -12.26 11.96 0.19
CA ALA A 255 -13.20 12.98 0.64
C ALA A 255 -13.35 12.95 2.17
N ILE A 256 -13.73 14.10 2.72
CA ILE A 256 -14.15 14.26 4.12
C ILE A 256 -15.65 14.51 4.13
N GLU A 257 -16.37 13.80 4.97
CA GLU A 257 -17.81 13.97 5.14
C GLU A 257 -18.28 13.57 6.54
N PRO A 258 -19.49 13.98 6.96
CA PRO A 258 -20.11 13.49 8.19
C PRO A 258 -20.36 11.98 8.13
N LEU A 259 -19.98 11.26 9.19
CA LEU A 259 -20.20 9.82 9.30
C LEU A 259 -21.69 9.46 9.18
N ALA A 260 -22.56 10.25 9.81
CA ALA A 260 -24.01 10.00 9.78
C ALA A 260 -24.58 10.04 8.34
N ASP A 261 -24.18 11.02 7.54
CA ASP A 261 -24.62 11.17 6.15
C ASP A 261 -24.10 10.02 5.29
N ALA A 262 -22.83 9.63 5.51
CA ALA A 262 -22.22 8.53 4.81
C ALA A 262 -22.87 7.17 5.13
N ILE A 263 -23.22 6.92 6.40
CA ILE A 263 -23.97 5.71 6.81
C ILE A 263 -25.29 5.64 6.06
N VAL A 264 -26.07 6.73 6.08
CA VAL A 264 -27.36 6.78 5.37
C VAL A 264 -27.18 6.53 3.87
N ARG A 265 -26.21 7.19 3.24
CA ARG A 265 -25.93 7.03 1.82
C ARG A 265 -25.48 5.62 1.46
N ILE A 266 -24.51 5.06 2.19
CA ILE A 266 -23.96 3.71 1.93
C ILE A 266 -25.06 2.66 2.08
N ARG A 267 -25.90 2.79 3.11
CA ARG A 267 -27.07 1.92 3.29
C ARG A 267 -28.04 2.01 2.12
N ASN A 268 -28.40 3.22 1.69
CA ASN A 268 -29.32 3.44 0.57
C ASN A 268 -28.77 2.90 -0.76
N ASN A 269 -27.44 2.83 -0.90
CA ASN A 269 -26.76 2.25 -2.06
C ASN A 269 -26.49 0.74 -1.91
N GLY A 270 -27.03 0.07 -0.88
CA GLY A 270 -26.91 -1.37 -0.67
C GLY A 270 -25.64 -1.86 0.04
N GLY A 271 -24.79 -0.95 0.54
CA GLY A 271 -23.58 -1.29 1.30
C GLY A 271 -23.83 -1.68 2.76
N GLY A 272 -25.06 -1.46 3.26
CA GLY A 272 -25.48 -1.83 4.61
C GLY A 272 -25.00 -0.87 5.72
N GLU A 273 -25.18 -1.30 6.96
CA GLU A 273 -24.69 -0.59 8.15
C GLU A 273 -23.19 -0.84 8.38
N PRO A 274 -22.49 0.01 9.15
CA PRO A 274 -21.14 -0.27 9.60
C PRO A 274 -21.03 -1.65 10.27
N THR A 275 -20.03 -2.42 9.86
CA THR A 275 -19.76 -3.78 10.35
C THR A 275 -18.85 -3.81 11.58
N ALA A 276 -18.00 -2.79 11.75
CA ALA A 276 -17.14 -2.67 12.92
C ALA A 276 -16.61 -1.25 13.10
N TYR A 277 -16.26 -0.93 14.34
CA TYR A 277 -15.45 0.22 14.72
C TYR A 277 -14.19 -0.31 15.42
N ARG A 278 -13.00 0.17 15.03
CA ARG A 278 -11.72 -0.26 15.59
C ARG A 278 -10.88 0.92 16.02
N ARG A 279 -10.15 0.75 17.13
CA ARG A 279 -9.14 1.70 17.63
C ARG A 279 -7.75 1.12 17.41
N PRO A 280 -7.02 1.54 16.36
CA PRO A 280 -5.71 1.01 16.03
C PRO A 280 -4.68 1.25 17.13
#